data_AF-A0A0H5PAV3-F1
#
_entry.id   AF-A0A0H5PAV3-F1
#
_cell.length_a   1.000
_cell.length_b   1.000
_cell.length_c   1.000
_cell.angle_alpha   90.00
_cell.angle_beta   90.00
_cell.angle_gamma   90.00
#
_symmetry.space_group_name_H-M   'P 1'
#
loop_
_entity.id
_entity.type
_entity.pdbx_description
1 polymer ?
#
loop_
_entity_poly.entity_id
_entity_poly.type
_entity_poly.pdbx_seq_one_letter_code
_entity_poly.pdbx_strand_id
1 'polypeptide(L)' 'MAATETDDQEQPTVRLVVHCRRCHGWLLSAASVSAGIGPTCAVKERAEQHANSAALTLFEITAA' A
#
# COMPACT_ATOMS: atom_id res chain seq x y z
N MET A 1 -47.40 6.72 11.18
CA MET A 1 -46.07 6.64 11.82
C MET A 1 -45.80 5.17 12.09
N ALA A 2 -45.11 4.48 11.18
CA ALA A 2 -44.56 3.16 11.42
C ALA A 2 -43.12 3.21 10.89
N ALA A 3 -42.18 2.98 11.80
CA ALA A 3 -40.76 3.07 11.54
C ALA A 3 -40.38 2.06 10.45
N THR A 4 -39.63 2.53 9.46
CA THR A 4 -38.94 1.68 8.49
C THR A 4 -37.86 0.90 9.23
N GLU A 5 -38.13 -0.34 9.60
CA GLU A 5 -37.11 -1.33 9.96
C GLU A 5 -36.21 -1.50 8.74
N THR A 6 -35.06 -0.81 8.78
CA THR A 6 -33.99 -1.02 7.81
C THR A 6 -33.19 -2.19 8.35
N ASP A 7 -33.62 -3.38 7.92
CA ASP A 7 -32.88 -4.62 8.13
C ASP A 7 -31.55 -4.48 7.38
N ASP A 8 -30.49 -4.20 8.15
CA ASP A 8 -29.12 -4.01 7.68
C ASP A 8 -28.57 -5.37 7.22
N GLN A 9 -28.99 -5.78 6.02
CA GLN A 9 -28.51 -6.98 5.34
C GLN A 9 -27.07 -6.72 4.89
N GLU A 10 -26.13 -6.82 5.82
CA GLU A 10 -24.69 -6.71 5.57
C GLU A 10 -24.27 -7.90 4.70
N GLN A 11 -24.36 -7.72 3.38
CA GLN A 11 -24.04 -8.78 2.43
C GLN A 11 -22.55 -9.12 2.50
N PRO A 12 -22.18 -10.41 2.50
CA PRO A 12 -20.80 -10.82 2.54
C PRO A 12 -20.04 -10.26 1.33
N THR A 13 -19.09 -9.36 1.58
CA THR A 13 -18.29 -8.73 0.53
C THR A 13 -17.11 -9.63 0.18
N VAL A 14 -17.18 -10.29 -0.99
CA VAL A 14 -16.05 -11.05 -1.53
C VAL A 14 -15.04 -10.08 -2.15
N ARG A 15 -13.78 -10.14 -1.71
CA ARG A 15 -12.68 -9.33 -2.25
C ARG A 15 -11.58 -10.22 -2.81
N LEU A 16 -11.12 -9.89 -4.01
CA LEU A 16 -9.94 -10.52 -4.61
C LEU A 16 -8.70 -10.07 -3.83
N VAL A 17 -7.92 -11.05 -3.37
CA VAL A 17 -6.66 -10.83 -2.67
C VAL A 17 -5.54 -11.57 -3.37
N VAL A 18 -4.40 -10.89 -3.53
CA VAL A 18 -3.21 -11.47 -4.17
C VAL A 18 -2.03 -11.32 -3.23
N HIS A 19 -1.09 -12.25 -3.32
CA HIS A 19 0.11 -12.24 -2.49
C HIS A 19 1.29 -11.65 -3.26
N CYS A 20 2.00 -10.71 -2.64
CA CYS A 20 3.26 -10.22 -3.22
C CYS A 20 4.34 -11.31 -3.12
N ARG A 21 4.96 -11.65 -4.26
CA ARG A 21 6.02 -12.67 -4.32
C ARG A 21 7.32 -12.33 -3.58
N ARG A 22 7.59 -11.05 -3.31
CA ARG A 22 8.83 -10.60 -2.67
C ARG A 22 8.72 -10.48 -1.15
N CYS A 23 7.70 -9.76 -0.67
CA CYS A 23 7.54 -9.52 0.76
C CYS A 23 6.48 -10.42 1.41
N HIS A 24 5.83 -11.29 0.64
CA HIS A 24 4.77 -12.17 1.13
C HIS A 24 3.64 -11.40 1.85
N GLY A 25 3.36 -10.18 1.37
CA GLY A 25 2.30 -9.32 1.89
C GLY A 25 1.02 -9.48 1.09
N TRP A 26 -0.12 -9.32 1.76
CA TRP A 26 -1.44 -9.34 1.12
C TRP A 26 -1.74 -8.03 0.39
N LEU A 27 -2.25 -8.14 -0.84
CA LEU A 27 -2.73 -7.05 -1.69
C LEU A 27 -4.26 -7.04 -1.62
N LEU A 28 -4.81 -6.05 -0.91
CA LEU A 28 -6.25 -5.97 -0.62
C LEU A 28 -7.01 -4.98 -1.50
N SER A 29 -6.29 -4.14 -2.26
CA SER A 29 -6.87 -3.14 -3.15
C SER A 29 -6.59 -3.48 -4.61
N ALA A 30 -7.51 -3.13 -5.51
CA ALA A 30 -7.33 -3.34 -6.95
C ALA A 30 -6.05 -2.66 -7.48
N ALA A 31 -5.72 -1.46 -6.96
CA ALA A 31 -4.49 -0.76 -7.28
C ALA A 31 -3.25 -1.57 -6.88
N SER A 32 -3.21 -2.07 -5.64
CA SER A 32 -2.11 -2.92 -5.14
C SER A 32 -1.98 -4.22 -5.94
N VAL A 33 -3.10 -4.85 -6.30
CA VAL A 33 -3.13 -6.05 -7.13
C VAL A 33 -2.59 -5.78 -8.53
N SER A 34 -3.01 -4.68 -9.18
CA SER A 34 -2.55 -4.30 -10.52
C SER A 34 -1.05 -3.95 -10.56
N ALA A 35 -0.53 -3.36 -9.49
CA ALA A 35 0.90 -3.07 -9.35
C ALA A 35 1.73 -4.32 -9.02
N GLY A 36 1.12 -5.40 -8.54
CA GLY A 36 1.83 -6.63 -8.10
C GLY A 36 2.80 -6.42 -6.94
N ILE A 37 2.76 -5.26 -6.29
CA ILE A 37 3.73 -4.81 -5.30
C ILE A 37 3.09 -4.78 -3.91
N GLY A 38 3.69 -5.56 -3.00
CA GLY A 38 3.30 -5.61 -1.58
C GLY A 38 3.60 -4.31 -0.84
N PRO A 39 2.97 -4.09 0.32
CA PRO A 39 3.12 -2.84 1.07
C PRO A 39 4.58 -2.52 1.41
N THR A 40 5.33 -3.53 1.85
CA THR A 40 6.76 -3.40 2.15
C THR A 40 7.59 -3.11 0.90
N CYS A 41 7.27 -3.78 -0.21
CA CYS A 41 7.92 -3.52 -1.50
C CYS A 41 7.61 -2.10 -2.02
N ALA A 42 6.37 -1.61 -1.85
CA ALA A 42 5.97 -0.26 -2.26
C ALA A 42 6.73 0.82 -1.49
N VAL A 43 6.90 0.62 -0.18
CA VAL A 43 7.68 1.55 0.66
C VAL A 43 9.14 1.55 0.24
N LYS A 44 9.73 0.37 0.00
CA LYS A 44 11.12 0.26 -0.45
C LYS A 44 11.34 0.90 -1.82
N GLU A 45 10.45 0.64 -2.78
CA GLU A 45 10.54 1.20 -4.13
C GLU A 45 10.37 2.73 -4.11
N ARG A 46 9.44 3.27 -3.31
CA ARG A 46 9.37 4.73 -3.10
C ARG A 46 10.67 5.28 -2.51
N ALA A 47 11.24 4.61 -1.51
CA ALA A 47 12.50 5.06 -0.90
C ALA A 47 13.64 5.06 -1.93
N GLU A 48 13.74 4.03 -2.78
CA GLU A 48 14.70 3.97 -3.90
C GLU A 48 14.44 5.07 -4.93
N GLN A 49 13.19 5.33 -5.29
CA GLN A 49 12.81 6.41 -6.20
C GLN A 49 13.21 7.79 -5.66
N HIS A 50 12.95 8.04 -4.38
CA HIS A 50 13.33 9.27 -3.69
C HIS A 50 14.85 9.40 -3.55
N ALA A 51 15.57 8.32 -3.26
CA ALA A 51 17.02 8.30 -3.18
C ALA A 51 17.70 8.53 -4.54
N ASN A 52 17.07 8.12 -5.65
CA ASN A 52 17.58 8.40 -7.00
C ASN A 52 17.24 9.84 -7.46
N SER A 53 16.20 10.44 -6.88
CA SER A 53 15.77 11.82 -7.17
C SER A 53 16.52 12.86 -6.33
N ALA A 54 16.86 12.51 -5.10
CA ALA A 54 17.71 13.30 -4.24
C ALA A 54 19.15 12.86 -4.47
N ALA A 55 19.99 13.69 -5.09
CA ALA A 55 21.43 13.51 -5.05
C ALA A 55 21.88 13.62 -3.58
N LEU A 56 21.86 12.51 -2.86
CA LEU A 56 22.27 12.45 -1.46
C LEU A 56 23.80 12.60 -1.43
N THR A 57 24.27 13.81 -1.15
CA THR A 57 25.68 14.08 -0.86
C THR A 57 26.03 13.37 0.45
N LEU A 58 26.70 12.22 0.33
CA LEU A 58 26.95 11.28 1.42
C LEU A 58 27.77 11.87 2.60
N PHE A 59 28.37 13.06 2.43
CA PHE A 59 29.20 13.74 3.41
C PHE A 59 29.08 15.27 3.33
N GLU A 60 28.03 15.85 3.91
CA GLU A 60 27.99 17.28 4.26
C GLU A 60 28.15 17.41 5.79
N ILE A 61 29.33 17.06 6.30
CA ILE A 61 29.73 17.41 7.68
C ILE A 61 30.46 18.74 7.58
N THR A 62 29.74 19.84 7.70
CA THR A 62 30.36 21.16 7.81
C THR A 62 30.96 21.27 9.21
N ALA A 63 32.29 21.21 9.32
CA ALA A 63 32.98 21.55 10.55
C ALA A 63 32.78 23.04 10.84
N ALA A 64 32.16 23.34 11.97
CA ALA A 64 32.14 24.66 12.60
C ALA A 64 32.67 24.52 14.03
#